data_AF-A0A2Z6MGY9-F1
#
_entry.id   AF-A0A2Z6MGY9-F1
#
_cell.length_a   1.000
_cell.length_b   1.000
_cell.length_c   1.000
_cell.angle_alpha   90.00
_cell.angle_beta   90.00
_cell.angle_gamma   90.00
#
_symmetry.space_group_name_H-M   'P 1'
#
loop_
_entity.id
_entity.type
_entity.pdbx_description
1 polymer ?
#
loop_
_entity_poly.entity_id
_entity_poly.type
_entity_poly.pdbx_seq_one_letter_code
_entity_poly.pdbx_strand_id
1 'polypeptide(L)'
;MRQHKQSPSARPKILYLVCAVALFSLILFSIQSSFFNGSFYSDPRTSESIRDLFQFQSTVQQCVANRGLGLTADIIDHCTLVLKYPEGTNSTWYNQQFKKFEPLEYTYDVCEAILLWEQYRNMTTVLTREYLDVRPGGWLDYAPLRIAQLGAKKCYNKTLCEEQLDILLPAKPPFHPRQFRTCAVVGNSGDLLKTEFGNEIDSHDAVFRDNEAPVNEKYAKYVGLKRDFRLVVRGSARNMVPILKGSALCP
;
A
#
# COMPACT_ATOMS: atom_id res chain seq x y z
N MET A 1 9.68 41.68 92.59
CA MET A 1 8.83 41.58 91.37
C MET A 1 9.54 40.75 90.32
N ARG A 2 8.79 39.86 89.67
CA ARG A 2 9.09 39.06 88.45
C ARG A 2 10.00 37.82 88.60
N GLN A 3 9.34 36.66 88.65
CA GLN A 3 9.90 35.35 88.36
C GLN A 3 10.03 35.15 86.85
N HIS A 4 11.18 34.60 86.41
CA HIS A 4 11.43 34.11 85.07
C HIS A 4 10.67 32.79 84.84
N LYS A 5 9.91 32.70 83.74
CA LYS A 5 9.28 31.46 83.27
C LYS A 5 10.01 31.01 82.00
N GLN A 6 10.65 29.85 82.04
CA GLN A 6 11.24 29.16 80.88
C GLN A 6 10.13 28.73 79.90
N SER A 7 10.40 28.87 78.60
CA SER A 7 9.52 28.44 77.50
C SER A 7 9.98 27.07 76.97
N PRO A 8 9.09 26.11 76.65
CA PRO A 8 9.47 24.75 76.27
C PRO A 8 9.86 24.62 74.79
N SER A 9 10.77 23.69 74.50
CA SER A 9 11.32 23.40 73.18
C SER A 9 10.27 22.98 72.15
N ALA A 10 10.25 23.64 70.99
CA ALA A 10 9.48 23.22 69.83
C ALA A 10 10.14 21.97 69.18
N ARG A 11 9.41 20.85 69.16
CA ARG A 11 9.83 19.56 68.59
C ARG A 11 10.10 19.66 67.07
N PRO A 12 11.05 18.89 66.50
CA PRO A 12 11.49 19.01 65.11
C PRO A 12 10.55 18.27 64.14
N LYS A 13 9.28 18.68 64.05
CA LYS A 13 8.28 18.02 63.16
C LYS A 13 8.62 18.17 61.67
N ILE A 14 9.32 19.26 61.30
CA ILE A 14 9.71 19.55 59.92
C ILE A 14 10.78 18.55 59.43
N LEU A 15 11.73 18.18 60.29
CA LEU A 15 12.80 17.24 59.93
C LEU A 15 12.25 15.84 59.61
N TYR A 16 11.28 15.38 60.39
CA TYR A 16 10.60 14.10 60.14
C TYR A 16 9.80 14.11 58.83
N LEU A 17 9.17 15.24 58.49
CA LEU A 17 8.43 15.38 57.23
C LEU A 17 9.37 15.32 56.03
N VAL A 18 10.51 16.03 56.09
CA VAL A 18 11.51 16.03 55.02
C VAL A 18 12.12 14.62 54.84
N CYS A 19 12.45 13.93 55.93
CA CYS A 19 12.93 12.55 55.86
C CYS A 19 11.88 11.60 55.27
N ALA A 20 10.61 11.74 55.64
CA ALA A 20 9.53 10.91 55.10
C ALA A 20 9.35 11.12 53.60
N VAL A 21 9.41 12.36 53.12
CA VAL A 21 9.32 12.68 51.68
C VAL A 21 10.53 12.11 50.93
N ALA A 22 11.75 12.25 51.47
CA ALA A 22 12.95 11.71 50.83
C ALA A 22 12.92 10.18 50.74
N LEU A 23 12.49 9.49 51.80
CA LEU A 23 12.32 8.04 51.81
C LEU A 23 11.24 7.59 50.82
N PHE A 24 10.11 8.29 50.75
CA PHE A 24 9.04 7.96 49.80
C PHE A 24 9.49 8.14 48.35
N SER A 25 10.24 9.20 48.05
CA SER A 25 10.82 9.44 46.72
C SER A 25 11.85 8.36 46.34
N LEU A 26 12.69 7.92 47.28
CA LEU A 26 13.66 6.84 47.03
C LEU A 26 12.96 5.49 46.81
N ILE A 27 11.89 5.22 47.56
CA ILE A 27 11.06 4.02 47.37
C ILE A 27 10.37 4.05 46.02
N LEU A 28 9.77 5.18 45.62
CA LEU A 28 9.18 5.34 44.29
C LEU A 28 10.21 5.14 43.18
N PHE A 29 11.41 5.71 43.31
CA PHE A 29 12.48 5.53 42.32
C PHE A 29 12.98 4.06 42.26
N SER A 30 13.03 3.38 43.40
CA SER A 30 13.41 1.96 43.49
C SER A 30 12.34 1.04 42.89
N ILE A 31 11.07 1.34 43.11
CA ILE A 31 9.93 0.65 42.49
C ILE A 31 9.96 0.90 40.98
N GLN A 32 10.09 2.15 40.54
CA GLN A 32 10.10 2.48 39.11
C GLN A 32 11.28 1.81 38.39
N SER A 33 12.48 1.79 38.99
CA SER A 33 13.62 1.07 38.42
C SER A 33 13.46 -0.45 38.45
N SER A 34 12.80 -1.02 39.47
CA SER A 34 12.55 -2.48 39.54
C SER A 34 11.45 -2.96 38.59
N PHE A 35 10.43 -2.14 38.34
CA PHE A 35 9.34 -2.45 37.40
C PHE A 35 9.70 -2.12 35.95
N PHE A 36 10.60 -1.15 35.70
CA PHE A 36 11.08 -0.82 34.34
C PHE A 36 12.41 -1.49 33.95
N ASN A 37 13.09 -2.20 34.87
CA ASN A 37 14.15 -3.16 34.52
C ASN A 37 13.57 -4.53 34.09
N GLY A 38 12.47 -4.50 33.33
CA GLY A 38 12.24 -5.59 32.38
C GLY A 38 13.42 -5.56 31.41
N SER A 39 14.34 -6.52 31.56
CA SER A 39 15.40 -6.77 30.59
C SER A 39 14.79 -6.64 29.19
N PHE A 40 15.22 -5.62 28.43
CA PHE A 40 15.06 -5.60 26.99
C PHE A 40 15.89 -6.75 26.42
N TYR A 41 15.43 -7.98 26.62
CA TYR A 41 15.81 -9.08 25.75
C TYR A 41 15.23 -8.70 24.40
N SER A 42 16.06 -8.08 23.56
CA SER A 42 15.77 -7.93 22.15
C SER A 42 15.52 -9.34 21.61
N ASP A 43 14.26 -9.68 21.31
CA ASP A 43 13.94 -10.95 20.67
C ASP A 43 14.80 -11.04 19.40
N PRO A 44 15.64 -12.08 19.24
CA PRO A 44 16.49 -12.26 18.06
C PRO A 44 15.68 -12.22 16.75
N ARG A 45 14.39 -12.59 16.78
CA ARG A 45 13.49 -12.49 15.62
C ARG A 45 13.18 -11.05 15.22
N THR A 46 13.14 -10.14 16.19
CA THR A 46 12.90 -8.71 15.94
C THR A 46 14.14 -8.07 15.31
N SER A 47 15.35 -8.43 15.76
CA SER A 47 16.58 -7.90 15.16
C SER A 47 16.82 -8.41 13.73
N GLU A 48 16.46 -9.67 13.46
CA GLU A 48 16.49 -10.24 12.11
C GLU A 48 15.48 -9.56 11.18
N SER A 49 14.23 -9.40 11.62
CA SER A 49 13.19 -8.72 10.82
C SER A 49 13.56 -7.27 10.49
N ILE A 50 14.14 -6.54 11.45
CA ILE A 50 14.63 -5.18 11.23
C ILE A 50 15.73 -5.17 10.16
N ARG A 51 16.66 -6.13 10.21
CA ARG A 51 17.73 -6.24 9.21
C ARG A 51 17.16 -6.50 7.81
N ASP A 52 16.16 -7.37 7.69
CA ASP A 52 15.53 -7.70 6.42
C ASP A 52 14.77 -6.49 5.83
N LEU A 53 14.07 -5.73 6.68
CA LEU A 53 13.42 -4.48 6.28
C LEU A 53 14.44 -3.45 5.77
N PHE A 54 15.56 -3.27 6.48
CA PHE A 54 16.63 -2.39 6.02
C PHE A 54 17.25 -2.85 4.69
N GLN A 55 17.46 -4.16 4.50
CA GLN A 55 17.97 -4.71 3.24
C GLN A 55 17.00 -4.49 2.08
N PHE A 56 15.70 -4.69 2.31
CA PHE A 56 14.67 -4.39 1.33
C PHE A 56 14.69 -2.90 0.96
N GLN A 57 14.67 -2.01 1.95
CA GLN A 57 14.72 -0.56 1.72
C GLN A 57 15.99 -0.12 0.99
N SER A 58 17.15 -0.70 1.32
CA SER A 58 18.41 -0.43 0.61
C SER A 58 18.35 -0.88 -0.85
N THR A 59 17.73 -2.03 -1.13
CA THR A 59 17.49 -2.50 -2.50
C THR A 59 16.59 -1.54 -3.27
N VAL A 60 15.51 -1.06 -2.65
CA VAL A 60 14.63 -0.04 -3.24
C VAL A 60 15.42 1.24 -3.53
N GLN A 61 16.22 1.71 -2.58
CA GLN A 61 17.04 2.91 -2.73
C GLN A 61 18.02 2.79 -3.92
N GLN A 62 18.73 1.68 -4.03
CA GLN A 62 19.64 1.42 -5.15
C GLN A 62 18.89 1.35 -6.49
N CYS A 63 17.71 0.72 -6.51
CA CYS A 63 16.88 0.66 -7.71
C CYS A 63 16.45 2.06 -8.16
N VAL A 64 15.96 2.89 -7.24
CA VAL A 64 15.55 4.27 -7.52
C VAL A 64 16.73 5.12 -7.97
N ALA A 65 17.89 5.01 -7.32
CA ALA A 65 19.09 5.74 -7.74
C ALA A 65 19.54 5.37 -9.17
N ASN A 66 19.49 4.07 -9.51
CA ASN A 66 19.98 3.58 -10.80
C ASN A 66 18.97 3.72 -11.94
N ARG A 67 17.66 3.64 -11.65
CA ARG A 67 16.59 3.52 -12.65
C ARG A 67 15.43 4.50 -12.46
N GLY A 68 15.43 5.28 -11.38
CA GLY A 68 14.34 6.20 -11.01
C GLY A 68 14.36 7.54 -11.75
N LEU A 69 15.13 7.67 -12.85
CA LEU A 69 15.15 8.86 -13.71
C LEU A 69 15.38 10.18 -12.94
N GLY A 70 16.28 10.16 -11.95
CA GLY A 70 16.63 11.31 -11.12
C GLY A 70 15.86 11.41 -9.80
N LEU A 71 14.85 10.56 -9.57
CA LEU A 71 14.28 10.38 -8.24
C LEU A 71 15.34 9.86 -7.27
N THR A 72 15.20 10.21 -5.99
CA THR A 72 15.97 9.64 -4.90
C THR A 72 15.05 8.98 -3.88
N ALA A 73 15.60 8.07 -3.09
CA ALA A 73 14.89 7.41 -2.00
C ALA A 73 15.76 7.51 -0.75
N ASP A 74 15.23 8.17 0.28
CA ASP A 74 15.92 8.36 1.54
C ASP A 74 15.30 7.43 2.59
N ILE A 75 16.14 6.60 3.22
CA ILE A 75 15.72 5.72 4.31
C ILE A 75 15.74 6.54 5.60
N ILE A 76 14.58 6.73 6.21
CA ILE A 76 14.44 7.52 7.45
C ILE A 76 14.63 6.62 8.66
N ASP A 77 13.98 5.46 8.65
CA ASP A 77 14.08 4.45 9.70
C ASP A 77 13.84 3.04 9.11
N HIS A 78 13.58 2.05 9.96
CA HIS A 78 13.40 0.66 9.54
C HIS A 78 12.05 0.37 8.85
N CYS A 79 11.10 1.30 8.89
CA CYS A 79 9.79 1.18 8.25
C CYS A 79 9.55 2.26 7.19
N THR A 80 10.26 3.38 7.22
CA THR A 80 9.92 4.56 6.42
C THR A 80 10.99 4.88 5.41
N LEU A 81 10.58 4.97 4.13
CA LEU A 81 11.36 5.62 3.08
C LEU A 81 10.66 6.88 2.57
N VAL A 82 11.42 7.84 2.08
CA VAL A 82 10.88 9.04 1.41
C VAL A 82 11.40 9.07 -0.01
N LEU A 83 10.50 9.00 -0.98
CA LEU A 83 10.82 9.25 -2.39
C LEU A 83 10.81 10.74 -2.65
N LYS A 84 11.87 11.26 -3.27
CA LYS A 84 12.03 12.68 -3.57
C LYS A 84 12.27 12.91 -5.04
N TYR A 85 11.69 13.99 -5.55
CA TYR A 85 11.99 14.49 -6.88
C TYR A 85 13.36 15.20 -6.91
N PRO A 86 14.01 15.30 -8.08
CA PRO A 86 15.26 16.03 -8.22
C PRO A 86 15.16 17.46 -7.68
N GLU A 87 16.24 17.95 -7.06
CA GLU A 87 16.32 19.35 -6.62
C GLU A 87 16.05 20.32 -7.78
N GLY A 88 15.29 21.38 -7.50
CA GLY A 88 14.86 22.35 -8.52
C GLY A 88 13.63 21.94 -9.32
N THR A 89 13.07 20.74 -9.09
CA THR A 89 11.75 20.38 -9.65
C THR A 89 10.69 21.36 -9.11
N ASN A 90 9.82 21.86 -9.99
CA ASN A 90 8.71 22.72 -9.61
C ASN A 90 7.38 21.99 -9.81
N SER A 91 6.56 21.92 -8.76
CA SER A 91 5.24 21.31 -8.84
C SER A 91 4.29 22.25 -9.58
N THR A 92 3.94 21.87 -10.82
CA THR A 92 3.01 22.62 -11.67
C THR A 92 1.57 22.13 -11.54
N TRP A 93 1.38 20.94 -10.96
CA TRP A 93 0.06 20.32 -10.85
C TRP A 93 -0.65 20.78 -9.59
N TYR A 94 -1.71 21.59 -9.77
CA TYR A 94 -2.51 22.11 -8.67
C TYR A 94 -3.76 21.26 -8.44
N ASN A 95 -3.85 20.65 -7.26
CA ASN A 95 -5.01 19.87 -6.87
C ASN A 95 -6.16 20.81 -6.45
N GLN A 96 -7.21 20.87 -7.27
CA GLN A 96 -8.36 21.74 -7.03
C GLN A 96 -9.21 21.35 -5.82
N GLN A 97 -9.22 20.08 -5.42
CA GLN A 97 -9.98 19.58 -4.28
C GLN A 97 -9.31 19.95 -2.95
N PHE A 98 -7.99 19.75 -2.86
CA PHE A 98 -7.22 20.00 -1.63
C PHE A 98 -6.57 21.39 -1.58
N LYS A 99 -6.73 22.19 -2.64
CA LYS A 99 -6.20 23.56 -2.77
C LYS A 99 -4.68 23.66 -2.55
N LYS A 100 -3.94 22.62 -2.92
CA LYS A 100 -2.48 22.53 -2.80
C LYS A 100 -1.86 21.99 -4.08
N PHE A 101 -0.64 22.42 -4.36
CA PHE A 101 0.21 21.77 -5.36
C PHE A 101 0.58 20.37 -4.89
N GLU A 102 0.79 19.45 -5.83
CA GLU A 102 1.28 18.12 -5.47
C GLU A 102 2.65 18.20 -4.79
N PRO A 103 2.87 17.41 -3.73
CA PRO A 103 4.15 17.41 -3.05
C PRO A 103 5.23 16.83 -3.97
N LEU A 104 6.48 17.20 -3.70
CA LEU A 104 7.67 16.68 -4.38
C LEU A 104 8.41 15.64 -3.53
N GLU A 105 7.83 15.27 -2.40
CA GLU A 105 8.31 14.24 -1.50
C GLU A 105 7.13 13.35 -1.09
N TYR A 106 7.34 12.04 -1.14
CA TYR A 106 6.32 11.04 -0.82
C TYR A 106 6.88 10.05 0.19
N THR A 107 6.33 10.10 1.40
CA THR A 107 6.64 9.14 2.46
C THR A 107 5.94 7.81 2.18
N TYR A 108 6.67 6.71 2.32
CA TYR A 108 6.17 5.36 2.15
C TYR A 108 6.49 4.55 3.40
N ASP A 109 5.44 4.07 4.06
CA ASP A 109 5.54 3.15 5.20
C ASP A 109 5.58 1.71 4.68
N VAL A 110 6.78 1.15 4.65
CA VAL A 110 7.08 -0.23 4.24
C VAL A 110 6.43 -1.23 5.19
N CYS A 111 6.38 -0.93 6.48
CA CYS A 111 5.81 -1.84 7.48
C CYS A 111 4.29 -1.92 7.33
N GLU A 112 3.62 -0.78 7.16
CA GLU A 112 2.19 -0.74 6.84
C GLU A 112 1.92 -1.46 5.51
N ALA A 113 2.73 -1.22 4.48
CA ALA A 113 2.58 -1.89 3.19
C ALA A 113 2.74 -3.42 3.29
N ILE A 114 3.68 -3.92 4.10
CA ILE A 114 3.86 -5.36 4.35
C ILE A 114 2.68 -5.94 5.13
N LEU A 115 2.20 -5.25 6.17
CA LEU A 115 1.04 -5.70 6.94
C LEU A 115 -0.21 -5.77 6.06
N LEU A 116 -0.40 -4.78 5.18
CA LEU A 116 -1.45 -4.81 4.18
C LEU A 116 -1.23 -5.98 3.22
N TRP A 117 -0.02 -6.15 2.68
CA TRP A 117 0.29 -7.26 1.77
C TRP A 117 -0.03 -8.62 2.40
N GLU A 118 0.31 -8.85 3.67
CA GLU A 118 -0.01 -10.11 4.36
C GLU A 118 -1.52 -10.40 4.43
N GLN A 119 -2.36 -9.36 4.51
CA GLN A 119 -3.82 -9.54 4.46
C GLN A 119 -4.31 -9.96 3.08
N TYR A 120 -3.67 -9.48 2.01
CA TYR A 120 -4.16 -9.64 0.63
C TYR A 120 -3.38 -10.69 -0.19
N ARG A 121 -2.20 -11.15 0.26
CA ARG A 121 -1.32 -12.05 -0.51
C ARG A 121 -1.94 -13.41 -0.85
N ASN A 122 -2.92 -13.84 -0.06
CA ASN A 122 -3.64 -15.10 -0.26
C ASN A 122 -5.02 -14.90 -0.92
N MET A 123 -5.34 -13.67 -1.32
CA MET A 123 -6.56 -13.40 -2.07
C MET A 123 -6.37 -13.67 -3.56
N THR A 124 -7.46 -14.06 -4.22
CA THR A 124 -7.48 -14.23 -5.67
C THR A 124 -7.45 -12.86 -6.35
N THR A 125 -6.54 -12.67 -7.31
CA THR A 125 -6.39 -11.40 -8.05
C THR A 125 -7.60 -11.10 -8.94
N VAL A 126 -8.27 -12.14 -9.43
CA VAL A 126 -9.48 -12.04 -10.26
C VAL A 126 -10.65 -12.56 -9.45
N LEU A 127 -11.74 -11.79 -9.46
CA LEU A 127 -13.00 -12.24 -8.88
C LEU A 127 -13.51 -13.46 -9.65
N THR A 128 -13.66 -14.59 -8.97
CA THR A 128 -14.16 -15.85 -9.53
C THR A 128 -15.58 -16.12 -9.05
N ARG A 129 -16.25 -17.10 -9.68
CA ARG A 129 -17.56 -17.57 -9.18
C ARG A 129 -17.47 -18.15 -7.76
N GLU A 130 -16.36 -18.76 -7.37
CA GLU A 130 -16.13 -19.27 -6.00
C GLU A 130 -16.34 -18.18 -4.93
N TYR A 131 -16.04 -16.92 -5.23
CA TYR A 131 -16.29 -15.80 -4.32
C TYR A 131 -17.79 -15.61 -4.03
N LEU A 132 -18.66 -15.84 -5.01
CA LEU A 132 -20.11 -15.72 -4.84
C LEU A 132 -20.67 -16.83 -3.96
N ASP A 133 -20.08 -18.02 -4.01
CA ASP A 133 -20.48 -19.17 -3.19
C ASP A 133 -20.16 -18.96 -1.71
N VAL A 134 -19.05 -18.29 -1.38
CA VAL A 134 -18.63 -18.05 0.01
C VAL A 134 -19.15 -16.74 0.59
N ARG A 135 -19.55 -15.78 -0.24
CA ARG A 135 -20.07 -14.48 0.21
C ARG A 135 -21.52 -14.60 0.67
N PRO A 136 -21.87 -14.17 1.90
CA PRO A 136 -23.27 -14.04 2.31
C PRO A 136 -24.06 -13.16 1.33
N GLY A 137 -25.15 -13.69 0.79
CA GLY A 137 -25.95 -12.99 -0.24
C GLY A 137 -25.21 -12.79 -1.57
N GLY A 138 -24.11 -13.50 -1.84
CA GLY A 138 -23.31 -13.38 -3.06
C GLY A 138 -24.15 -13.57 -4.32
N TRP A 139 -24.94 -14.65 -4.37
CA TRP A 139 -25.82 -14.94 -5.50
C TRP A 139 -27.10 -14.09 -5.53
N LEU A 140 -27.70 -13.79 -4.38
CA LEU A 140 -29.01 -13.12 -4.35
C LEU A 140 -28.91 -11.59 -4.46
N ASP A 141 -27.86 -11.00 -3.90
CA ASP A 141 -27.72 -9.54 -3.77
C ASP A 141 -26.61 -8.99 -4.66
N TYR A 142 -25.46 -9.67 -4.75
CA TYR A 142 -24.29 -9.14 -5.46
C TYR A 142 -24.26 -9.50 -6.94
N ALA A 143 -24.47 -10.78 -7.27
CA ALA A 143 -24.47 -11.26 -8.65
C ALA A 143 -25.43 -10.47 -9.57
N PRO A 144 -26.70 -10.20 -9.18
CA PRO A 144 -27.63 -9.48 -10.05
C PRO A 144 -27.15 -8.06 -10.38
N LEU A 145 -26.44 -7.39 -9.47
CA LEU A 145 -25.88 -6.05 -9.72
C LEU A 145 -24.81 -6.06 -10.84
N ARG A 146 -24.11 -7.19 -11.01
CA ARG A 146 -23.09 -7.35 -12.05
C ARG A 146 -23.70 -7.67 -13.42
N ILE A 147 -24.78 -8.45 -13.46
CA ILE A 147 -25.49 -8.83 -14.69
C ILE A 147 -26.75 -8.00 -14.96
N ALA A 148 -27.02 -6.95 -14.20
CA ALA A 148 -28.20 -6.10 -14.37
C ALA A 148 -28.34 -5.53 -15.79
N GLN A 149 -27.22 -5.26 -16.47
CA GLN A 149 -27.19 -4.81 -17.87
C GLN A 149 -27.67 -5.87 -18.87
N LEU A 150 -27.71 -7.15 -18.46
CA LEU A 150 -28.24 -8.27 -19.23
C LEU A 150 -29.72 -8.51 -18.93
N GLY A 151 -30.39 -7.60 -18.21
CA GLY A 151 -31.82 -7.67 -17.90
C GLY A 151 -32.16 -8.47 -16.63
N ALA A 152 -31.18 -9.03 -15.93
CA ALA A 152 -31.40 -9.77 -14.70
C ALA A 152 -31.72 -8.83 -13.52
N LYS A 153 -32.90 -8.99 -12.91
CA LYS A 153 -33.26 -8.25 -11.68
C LYS A 153 -32.78 -8.96 -10.42
N LYS A 154 -32.82 -10.30 -10.41
CA LYS A 154 -32.43 -11.18 -9.30
C LYS A 154 -32.05 -12.56 -9.83
N CYS A 155 -31.14 -13.26 -9.15
CA CYS A 155 -30.72 -14.62 -9.52
C CYS A 155 -31.54 -15.68 -8.78
N TYR A 156 -32.84 -15.75 -9.06
CA TYR A 156 -33.73 -16.79 -8.49
C TYR A 156 -33.45 -18.16 -9.11
N ASN A 157 -33.11 -18.20 -10.40
CA ASN A 157 -32.63 -19.39 -11.08
C ASN A 157 -31.09 -19.31 -11.15
N LYS A 158 -30.41 -20.18 -10.38
CA LYS A 158 -28.94 -20.18 -10.29
C LYS A 158 -28.30 -20.48 -11.64
N THR A 159 -28.81 -21.45 -12.38
CA THR A 159 -28.25 -21.88 -13.67
C THR A 159 -28.26 -20.77 -14.71
N LEU A 160 -29.38 -20.05 -14.86
CA LEU A 160 -29.45 -18.91 -15.78
C LEU A 160 -28.51 -17.77 -15.37
N CYS A 161 -28.38 -17.52 -14.06
CA CYS A 161 -27.47 -16.51 -13.54
C CYS A 161 -26.01 -16.92 -13.75
N GLU A 162 -25.68 -18.20 -13.59
CA GLU A 162 -24.36 -18.77 -13.89
C GLU A 162 -23.99 -18.58 -15.35
N GLU A 163 -24.88 -18.93 -16.30
CA GLU A 163 -24.65 -18.72 -17.73
C GLU A 163 -24.38 -17.25 -18.07
N GLN A 164 -25.11 -16.33 -17.45
CA GLN A 164 -24.91 -14.89 -17.65
C GLN A 164 -23.62 -14.37 -17.01
N LEU A 165 -23.20 -14.96 -15.89
CA LEU A 165 -21.97 -14.62 -15.20
C LEU A 165 -20.74 -15.25 -15.85
N ASP A 166 -20.86 -16.35 -16.58
CA ASP A 166 -19.71 -17.00 -17.24
C ASP A 166 -19.02 -16.11 -18.27
N ILE A 167 -19.75 -15.13 -18.82
CA ILE A 167 -19.21 -14.10 -19.70
C ILE A 167 -18.34 -13.08 -18.93
N LEU A 168 -18.55 -12.94 -17.62
CA LEU A 168 -17.96 -11.90 -16.77
C LEU A 168 -16.93 -12.42 -15.77
N LEU A 169 -17.18 -13.57 -15.17
CA LEU A 169 -16.41 -14.14 -14.07
C LEU A 169 -15.98 -15.57 -14.42
N PRO A 170 -14.68 -15.88 -14.40
CA PRO A 170 -14.22 -17.24 -14.56
C PRO A 170 -14.68 -18.11 -13.37
N ALA A 171 -14.89 -19.40 -13.63
CA ALA A 171 -15.28 -20.35 -12.60
C ALA A 171 -14.18 -20.51 -11.52
N LYS A 172 -12.91 -20.51 -11.95
CA LYS A 172 -11.72 -20.71 -11.11
C LYS A 172 -10.67 -19.64 -11.38
N PRO A 173 -9.71 -19.42 -10.47
CA PRO A 173 -8.63 -18.45 -10.69
C PRO A 173 -7.88 -18.78 -11.99
N PRO A 174 -7.80 -17.84 -12.96
CA PRO A 174 -7.15 -18.10 -14.24
C PRO A 174 -5.62 -18.10 -14.13
N PHE A 175 -5.09 -17.66 -12.99
CA PHE A 175 -3.65 -17.54 -12.76
C PHE A 175 -3.22 -18.43 -11.60
N HIS A 176 -2.01 -18.96 -11.72
CA HIS A 176 -1.33 -19.70 -10.67
C HIS A 176 -0.09 -18.91 -10.20
N PRO A 177 0.42 -19.19 -8.98
CA PRO A 177 1.58 -18.47 -8.46
C PRO A 177 2.78 -18.53 -9.41
N ARG A 178 3.42 -17.37 -9.64
CA ARG A 178 4.63 -17.21 -10.48
C ARG A 178 4.48 -17.63 -11.95
N GLN A 179 3.28 -17.52 -12.52
CA GLN A 179 3.04 -17.77 -13.94
C GLN A 179 3.89 -16.88 -14.88
N PHE A 180 4.19 -15.65 -14.47
CA PHE A 180 5.04 -14.71 -15.21
C PHE A 180 6.29 -14.41 -14.39
N ARG A 181 7.48 -14.46 -15.02
CA ARG A 181 8.75 -14.21 -14.34
C ARG A 181 9.11 -12.74 -14.38
N THR A 182 8.83 -12.05 -15.49
CA THR A 182 9.02 -10.60 -15.62
C THR A 182 7.72 -9.91 -16.05
N CYS A 183 7.39 -8.79 -15.41
CA CYS A 183 6.20 -8.02 -15.72
C CYS A 183 6.55 -6.55 -15.94
N ALA A 184 5.97 -5.93 -16.97
CA ALA A 184 5.98 -4.48 -17.14
C ALA A 184 4.61 -3.92 -16.76
N VAL A 185 4.58 -2.94 -15.84
CA VAL A 185 3.36 -2.19 -15.49
C VAL A 185 3.50 -0.79 -16.07
N VAL A 186 2.71 -0.49 -17.10
CA VAL A 186 2.82 0.74 -17.89
C VAL A 186 1.65 1.66 -17.55
N GLY A 187 1.96 2.72 -16.81
CA GLY A 187 1.02 3.81 -16.53
C GLY A 187 0.78 4.72 -17.75
N ASN A 188 0.13 5.87 -17.50
CA ASN A 188 -0.33 6.77 -18.57
C ASN A 188 0.36 8.15 -18.54
N SER A 189 1.46 8.29 -17.81
CA SER A 189 2.19 9.58 -17.74
C SER A 189 2.74 9.97 -19.11
N GLY A 190 2.66 11.26 -19.44
CA GLY A 190 3.27 11.82 -20.64
C GLY A 190 4.81 11.70 -20.64
N ASP A 191 5.42 11.47 -19.48
CA ASP A 191 6.88 11.27 -19.37
C ASP A 191 7.38 10.05 -20.11
N LEU A 192 6.52 9.06 -20.39
CA LEU A 192 6.86 7.91 -21.22
C LEU A 192 7.33 8.32 -22.62
N LEU A 193 6.96 9.51 -23.11
CA LEU A 193 7.38 10.01 -24.42
C LEU A 193 8.80 10.61 -24.43
N LYS A 194 9.46 10.71 -23.27
CA LYS A 194 10.82 11.26 -23.15
C LYS A 194 11.90 10.21 -23.38
N THR A 195 11.57 8.92 -23.26
CA THR A 195 12.53 7.80 -23.34
C THR A 195 11.93 6.64 -24.12
N GLU A 196 12.72 6.01 -24.99
CA GLU A 196 12.26 4.92 -25.86
C GLU A 196 12.24 3.56 -25.14
N PHE A 197 11.29 3.37 -24.23
CA PHE A 197 11.15 2.13 -23.46
C PHE A 197 10.48 0.98 -24.24
N GLY A 198 10.05 1.20 -25.48
CA GLY A 198 9.13 0.28 -26.15
C GLY A 198 9.63 -1.15 -26.25
N ASN A 199 10.89 -1.33 -26.65
CA ASN A 199 11.52 -2.66 -26.76
C ASN A 199 11.71 -3.32 -25.38
N GLU A 200 12.07 -2.55 -24.35
CA GLU A 200 12.24 -3.06 -22.99
C GLU A 200 10.89 -3.53 -22.44
N ILE A 201 9.83 -2.73 -22.59
CA ILE A 201 8.47 -3.08 -22.18
C ILE A 201 8.03 -4.39 -22.84
N ASP A 202 8.17 -4.49 -24.16
CA ASP A 202 7.71 -5.66 -24.91
C ASP A 202 8.52 -6.93 -24.62
N SER A 203 9.72 -6.81 -24.03
CA SER A 203 10.57 -7.95 -23.64
C SER A 203 10.11 -8.70 -22.39
N HIS A 204 9.16 -8.14 -21.63
CA HIS A 204 8.64 -8.77 -20.41
C HIS A 204 7.65 -9.90 -20.71
N ASP A 205 7.53 -10.89 -19.84
CA ASP A 205 6.60 -12.03 -20.05
C ASP A 205 5.14 -11.56 -20.10
N ALA A 206 4.77 -10.60 -19.24
CA ALA A 206 3.46 -9.96 -19.21
C ALA A 206 3.55 -8.43 -19.15
N VAL A 207 2.65 -7.76 -19.87
CA VAL A 207 2.50 -6.29 -19.88
C VAL A 207 1.10 -5.91 -19.40
N PHE A 208 1.06 -5.15 -18.31
CA PHE A 208 -0.13 -4.57 -17.71
C PHE A 208 -0.23 -3.10 -18.07
N ARG A 209 -1.42 -2.67 -18.50
CA ARG A 209 -1.68 -1.28 -18.91
C ARG A 209 -2.98 -0.77 -18.30
N ASP A 210 -3.07 0.52 -18.05
CA ASP A 210 -4.24 1.12 -17.40
C ASP A 210 -5.09 1.98 -18.34
N ASN A 211 -6.41 1.94 -18.15
CA ASN A 211 -7.40 2.82 -18.76
C ASN A 211 -7.35 2.82 -20.30
N GLU A 212 -7.34 3.98 -20.95
CA GLU A 212 -7.51 4.18 -22.40
C GLU A 212 -6.21 4.64 -23.10
N ALA A 213 -5.04 4.49 -22.44
CA ALA A 213 -3.76 4.83 -23.07
C ALA A 213 -3.58 4.15 -24.45
N PRO A 214 -3.30 4.93 -25.51
CA PRO A 214 -3.17 4.40 -26.85
C PRO A 214 -1.90 3.58 -26.96
N VAL A 215 -2.04 2.41 -27.56
CA VAL A 215 -0.93 1.58 -27.98
C VAL A 215 -1.13 1.46 -29.48
N ASN A 216 -0.21 1.99 -30.28
CA ASN A 216 -0.26 1.99 -31.74
C ASN A 216 1.15 2.31 -32.27
N GLU A 217 1.35 2.22 -33.58
CA GLU A 217 2.66 2.43 -34.21
C GLU A 217 3.27 3.80 -33.88
N LYS A 218 2.44 4.85 -33.76
CA LYS A 218 2.91 6.20 -33.40
C LYS A 218 3.63 6.25 -32.06
N TYR A 219 3.17 5.47 -31.07
CA TYR A 219 3.74 5.44 -29.72
C TYR A 219 4.60 4.20 -29.44
N ALA A 220 4.66 3.24 -30.37
CA ALA A 220 5.31 1.94 -30.17
C ALA A 220 6.75 2.05 -29.66
N LYS A 221 7.54 3.00 -30.20
CA LYS A 221 8.93 3.20 -29.77
C LYS A 221 9.07 3.60 -28.29
N TYR A 222 8.06 4.24 -27.73
CA TYR A 222 8.05 4.71 -26.34
C TYR A 222 7.41 3.72 -25.39
N VAL A 223 6.28 3.13 -25.78
CA VAL A 223 5.43 2.36 -24.86
C VAL A 223 5.24 0.89 -25.25
N GLY A 224 5.86 0.45 -26.36
CA GLY A 224 5.73 -0.90 -26.89
C GLY A 224 4.38 -1.16 -27.56
N LEU A 225 4.18 -2.37 -28.06
CA LEU A 225 2.94 -2.84 -28.68
C LEU A 225 2.31 -4.02 -27.93
N LYS A 226 3.03 -4.69 -27.02
CA LYS A 226 2.53 -5.84 -26.27
C LYS A 226 1.42 -5.44 -25.30
N ARG A 227 0.37 -6.28 -25.25
CA ARG A 227 -0.87 -6.04 -24.48
C ARG A 227 -1.41 -7.37 -23.96
N ASP A 228 -0.98 -7.78 -22.77
CA ASP A 228 -1.52 -8.99 -22.14
C ASP A 228 -2.71 -8.65 -21.24
N PHE A 229 -2.55 -7.62 -20.40
CA PHE A 229 -3.57 -7.20 -19.45
C PHE A 229 -3.87 -5.72 -19.56
N ARG A 230 -5.16 -5.38 -19.47
CA ARG A 230 -5.62 -3.99 -19.44
C ARG A 230 -6.60 -3.78 -18.29
N LEU A 231 -6.20 -2.99 -17.30
CA LEU A 231 -7.03 -2.64 -16.16
C LEU A 231 -7.89 -1.45 -16.53
N VAL A 232 -9.20 -1.66 -16.55
CA VAL A 232 -10.16 -0.66 -17.03
C VAL A 232 -11.36 -0.60 -16.10
N VAL A 233 -11.83 0.61 -15.82
CA VAL A 233 -13.13 0.78 -15.18
C VAL A 233 -14.26 0.58 -16.20
N ARG A 234 -15.45 0.23 -15.72
CA ARG A 234 -16.61 -0.06 -16.58
C ARG A 234 -16.95 1.07 -17.56
N GLY A 235 -16.80 2.34 -17.13
CA GLY A 235 -17.02 3.50 -18.00
C GLY A 235 -16.10 3.48 -19.22
N SER A 236 -14.80 3.36 -18.98
CA SER A 236 -13.77 3.27 -20.02
C SER A 236 -13.89 2.00 -20.87
N ALA A 237 -14.23 0.86 -20.26
CA ALA A 237 -14.45 -0.39 -20.99
C ALA A 237 -15.52 -0.23 -22.09
N ARG A 238 -16.58 0.53 -21.84
CA ARG A 238 -17.63 0.81 -22.85
C ARG A 238 -17.06 1.52 -24.08
N ASN A 239 -16.15 2.46 -23.89
CA ASN A 239 -15.49 3.20 -24.98
C ASN A 239 -14.56 2.29 -25.80
N MET A 240 -14.08 1.18 -25.20
CA MET A 240 -13.21 0.20 -25.86
C MET A 240 -13.98 -0.92 -26.58
N VAL A 241 -15.28 -1.11 -26.33
CA VAL A 241 -16.10 -2.15 -27.02
C VAL A 241 -16.05 -2.02 -28.54
N PRO A 242 -16.17 -0.83 -29.16
CA PRO A 242 -16.05 -0.69 -30.62
C PRO A 242 -14.67 -1.12 -31.14
N ILE A 243 -13.61 -0.88 -30.37
CA ILE A 243 -12.22 -1.27 -30.71
C ILE A 243 -12.10 -2.78 -30.68
N LEU A 244 -12.61 -3.45 -29.65
CA LEU A 244 -12.58 -4.92 -29.56
C LEU A 244 -13.41 -5.59 -30.67
N LYS A 245 -14.57 -5.03 -31.01
CA LYS A 245 -15.39 -5.51 -32.13
C LYS A 245 -14.73 -5.30 -33.49
N GLY A 246 -13.94 -4.23 -33.66
CA GLY A 246 -13.12 -3.99 -34.85
C GLY A 246 -11.85 -4.84 -34.92
N SER A 247 -11.35 -5.32 -33.78
CA SER A 247 -10.15 -6.16 -33.69
C SER A 247 -10.44 -7.66 -33.85
N ALA A 248 -11.70 -8.08 -33.78
CA ALA A 248 -12.15 -9.46 -34.01
C ALA A 248 -12.14 -9.87 -35.50
N LEU A 249 -11.66 -8.99 -36.38
CA LEU A 249 -11.39 -9.27 -37.79
C LEU A 249 -9.88 -9.17 -38.04
N CYS A 250 -9.13 -10.14 -37.52
CA CYS A 250 -7.89 -10.59 -38.12
C CYS A 250 -7.93 -12.14 -38.15
N PRO A 251 -7.48 -12.76 -39.25
CA PRO A 251 -7.66 -14.19 -39.56
C PRO A 251 -7.03 -15.14 -38.54
#